data_AF-A0A5J5NTG0-F1
#
_entry.id   AF-A0A5J5NTG0-F1
#
_cell.length_a   1.000
_cell.length_b   1.000
_cell.length_c   1.000
_cell.angle_alpha   90.00
_cell.angle_beta   90.00
_cell.angle_gamma   90.00
#
_symmetry.space_group_name_H-M   'P 1'
#
loop_
_entity.id
_entity.type
_entity.pdbx_description
1 polymer ?
#
loop_
_entity_poly.entity_id
_entity_poly.type
_entity_poly.pdbx_seq_one_letter_code
_entity_poly.pdbx_strand_id
1 'polypeptide(L)'
;MATSSFLRNRYWVLRHGKSIPNEKGLIVSSLENGIRLEYQLASEGVEQAELAGKLFLKVMEDLRERYFGPSFELLPHDKYTEIWAMDEKDPFTRPEGGESVDDVASRLASAMATMESEYQGCTILVVSHGDPLQILQTILNAASKQMEPSCNDLASRIQAVRIPSILSQHRKFALLTGEIRAVR
;
A
#
# COMPACT_ATOMS: atom_id res chain seq x y z
N MET A 1 24.21 -23.93 1.80
CA MET A 1 23.97 -24.21 0.36
C MET A 1 22.55 -23.77 0.06
N ALA A 2 22.36 -22.79 -0.82
CA ALA A 2 21.02 -22.32 -1.17
C ALA A 2 20.28 -23.43 -1.91
N THR A 3 19.14 -23.87 -1.37
CA THR A 3 18.23 -24.79 -2.04
C THR A 3 17.73 -24.08 -3.30
N SER A 4 18.18 -24.50 -4.49
CA SER A 4 17.65 -23.95 -5.74
C SER A 4 16.19 -24.38 -5.83
N SER A 5 15.28 -23.49 -5.46
CA SER A 5 13.86 -23.68 -5.72
C SER A 5 13.67 -23.89 -7.22
N PHE A 6 12.96 -24.96 -7.61
CA PHE A 6 12.62 -25.26 -9.02
C PHE A 6 11.95 -24.06 -9.71
N LEU A 7 11.21 -23.25 -8.95
CA LEU A 7 10.57 -22.03 -9.42
C LEU A 7 11.17 -20.80 -8.73
N ARG A 8 11.36 -19.72 -9.49
CA ARG A 8 11.88 -18.44 -8.97
C ARG A 8 10.84 -17.59 -8.24
N ASN A 9 9.56 -17.95 -8.32
CA ASN A 9 8.44 -17.20 -7.78
C ASN A 9 7.61 -18.06 -6.80
N ARG A 10 6.81 -17.39 -5.95
CA ARG A 10 5.80 -18.04 -5.13
C ARG A 10 4.46 -18.06 -5.87
N TYR A 11 3.88 -19.24 -6.02
CA TYR A 11 2.60 -19.44 -6.71
C TYR A 11 1.53 -19.83 -5.71
N TRP A 12 0.41 -19.11 -5.75
CA TRP A 12 -0.79 -19.42 -4.99
C TRP A 12 -1.90 -19.72 -6.00
N VAL A 13 -2.71 -20.74 -5.70
CA VAL A 13 -3.81 -21.16 -6.55
C VAL A 13 -5.12 -20.98 -5.81
N LEU A 14 -6.09 -20.35 -6.46
CA LEU A 14 -7.44 -20.15 -5.95
C LEU A 14 -8.42 -20.61 -7.03
N ARG A 15 -9.37 -21.49 -6.66
CA ARG A 15 -10.50 -21.82 -7.52
C ARG A 15 -11.51 -20.67 -7.44
N HIS A 16 -12.25 -20.42 -8.53
CA HIS A 16 -13.40 -19.53 -8.49
C HIS A 16 -14.36 -19.91 -7.33
N GLY A 17 -15.01 -18.90 -6.74
CA GLY A 17 -16.08 -19.14 -5.77
C GLY A 17 -17.25 -19.92 -6.37
N LYS A 18 -18.15 -20.41 -5.54
CA LYS A 18 -19.35 -21.13 -5.98
C LYS A 18 -20.14 -20.32 -7.00
N SER A 19 -20.36 -20.91 -8.18
CA SER A 19 -21.12 -20.26 -9.26
C SER A 19 -22.58 -20.70 -9.26
N ILE A 20 -23.46 -19.92 -9.89
CA ILE A 20 -24.87 -20.29 -10.11
C ILE A 20 -25.00 -21.68 -10.81
N PRO A 21 -24.15 -22.03 -11.81
CA PRO A 21 -24.10 -23.38 -12.37
C PRO A 21 -23.76 -24.46 -11.34
N ASN A 22 -22.86 -24.18 -10.38
CA ASN A 22 -22.56 -25.16 -9.33
C ASN A 22 -23.79 -25.45 -8.47
N GLU A 23 -24.58 -24.44 -8.14
CA GLU A 23 -25.85 -24.60 -7.41
C GLU A 23 -26.87 -25.44 -8.20
N LYS A 24 -26.86 -25.30 -9.52
CA LYS A 24 -27.74 -26.03 -10.43
C LYS A 24 -27.19 -27.40 -10.84
N GLY A 25 -25.99 -27.79 -10.40
CA GLY A 25 -25.33 -29.03 -10.83
C GLY A 25 -24.94 -29.06 -12.30
N LEU A 26 -24.74 -27.89 -12.92
CA LEU A 26 -24.43 -27.74 -14.35
C LEU A 26 -22.92 -27.62 -14.58
N ILE A 27 -22.45 -28.23 -15.67
CA ILE A 27 -21.10 -28.02 -16.19
C ILE A 27 -21.14 -26.86 -17.18
N VAL A 28 -20.31 -25.85 -16.94
CA VAL A 28 -20.04 -24.76 -17.88
C VAL A 28 -18.55 -24.77 -18.18
N SER A 29 -18.20 -25.07 -19.44
CA SER A 29 -16.80 -25.24 -19.86
C SER A 29 -16.43 -24.47 -21.14
N SER A 30 -17.41 -23.95 -21.88
CA SER A 30 -17.19 -23.10 -23.05
C SER A 30 -17.06 -21.62 -22.65
N LEU A 31 -16.15 -20.88 -23.29
CA LEU A 31 -15.98 -19.43 -23.07
C LEU A 31 -17.27 -18.64 -23.32
N GLU A 32 -18.02 -18.98 -24.37
CA GLU A 32 -19.29 -18.33 -24.73
C GLU A 32 -20.30 -18.38 -23.57
N ASN A 33 -20.47 -19.54 -22.95
CA ASN A 33 -21.31 -19.64 -21.76
C ASN A 33 -20.67 -19.01 -20.52
N GLY A 34 -19.34 -19.08 -20.36
CA GLY A 34 -18.64 -18.59 -19.17
C GLY A 34 -18.78 -17.08 -18.89
N ILE A 35 -19.18 -16.27 -19.87
CA ILE A 35 -19.39 -14.82 -19.73
C ILE A 35 -20.86 -14.42 -19.51
N ARG A 36 -21.78 -15.38 -19.52
CA ARG A 36 -23.22 -15.11 -19.39
C ARG A 36 -23.57 -14.74 -17.96
N LEU A 37 -24.39 -13.70 -17.79
CA LEU A 37 -24.76 -13.16 -16.47
C LEU A 37 -25.45 -14.21 -15.58
N GLU A 38 -26.25 -15.10 -16.16
CA GLU A 38 -26.90 -16.19 -15.44
C GLU A 38 -25.93 -17.25 -14.89
N TYR A 39 -24.65 -17.20 -15.29
CA TYR A 39 -23.61 -18.14 -14.87
C TYR A 39 -22.48 -17.51 -14.04
N GLN A 40 -22.69 -16.29 -13.56
CA GLN A 40 -21.78 -15.62 -12.62
C GLN A 40 -21.65 -16.35 -11.27
N LEU A 41 -20.85 -15.79 -10.37
CA LEU A 41 -20.77 -16.25 -8.98
C LEU A 41 -22.15 -16.17 -8.30
N ALA A 42 -22.49 -17.20 -7.54
CA ALA A 42 -23.59 -17.11 -6.59
C ALA A 42 -23.17 -16.16 -5.44
N SER A 43 -24.12 -15.66 -4.65
CA SER A 43 -23.82 -14.77 -3.51
C SER A 43 -22.78 -15.37 -2.56
N GLU A 44 -22.91 -16.67 -2.23
CA GLU A 44 -21.93 -17.42 -1.45
C GLU A 44 -20.54 -17.43 -2.11
N GLY A 45 -20.47 -17.53 -3.44
CA GLY A 45 -19.21 -17.49 -4.18
C GLY A 45 -18.52 -16.14 -4.14
N VAL A 46 -19.29 -15.04 -4.10
CA VAL A 46 -18.73 -13.69 -3.92
C VAL A 46 -18.12 -13.56 -2.53
N GLU A 47 -18.82 -14.01 -1.49
CA GLU A 47 -18.29 -14.03 -0.12
C GLU A 47 -17.03 -14.90 0.00
N GLN A 48 -17.01 -16.07 -0.65
CA GLN A 48 -15.81 -16.93 -0.70
C GLN A 48 -14.61 -16.22 -1.34
N ALA A 49 -14.82 -15.50 -2.44
CA ALA A 49 -13.76 -14.74 -3.10
C ALA A 49 -13.26 -13.59 -2.21
N GLU A 50 -14.16 -12.91 -1.50
CA GLU A 50 -13.81 -11.86 -0.54
C GLU A 50 -12.98 -12.43 0.64
N LEU A 51 -13.39 -13.57 1.20
CA LEU A 51 -12.65 -14.24 2.28
C LEU A 51 -11.27 -14.72 1.82
N ALA A 52 -11.16 -15.25 0.59
CA ALA A 52 -9.87 -15.61 0.01
C ALA A 52 -8.97 -14.37 -0.17
N GLY A 53 -9.54 -13.24 -0.58
CA GLY A 53 -8.82 -11.95 -0.62
C GLY A 53 -8.33 -11.52 0.77
N LYS A 54 -9.17 -11.67 1.81
CA LYS A 54 -8.79 -11.38 3.21
C LYS A 54 -7.68 -12.29 3.73
N LEU A 55 -7.61 -13.56 3.30
CA LEU A 55 -6.50 -14.46 3.65
C LEU A 55 -5.16 -13.98 3.07
N PHE A 56 -5.19 -13.31 1.93
CA PHE A 56 -4.02 -12.73 1.30
C PHE A 56 -3.68 -11.32 1.81
N LEU A 57 -4.64 -10.68 2.48
CA LEU A 57 -4.48 -9.36 3.06
C LEU A 57 -3.59 -9.46 4.30
N LYS A 58 -2.42 -8.84 4.23
CA LYS A 58 -1.65 -8.51 5.42
C LYS A 58 -1.98 -7.08 5.85
N VAL A 59 -2.56 -6.94 7.03
CA VAL A 59 -2.84 -5.62 7.64
C VAL A 59 -1.59 -5.15 8.37
N MET A 60 -1.20 -3.90 8.13
CA MET A 60 -0.10 -3.23 8.82
C MET A 60 -0.61 -1.90 9.36
N GLU A 61 -0.63 -1.74 10.68
CA GLU A 61 -1.09 -0.50 11.34
C GLU A 61 -0.27 0.72 10.90
N ASP A 62 0.99 0.49 10.53
CA ASP A 62 1.90 1.50 9.99
C ASP A 62 1.48 2.08 8.64
N LEU A 63 0.47 1.51 7.97
CA LEU A 63 -0.10 2.02 6.71
C LEU A 63 -1.39 2.84 6.92
N ARG A 64 -1.81 3.12 8.15
CA ARG A 64 -2.97 3.97 8.44
C ARG A 64 -2.78 5.41 7.94
N GLU A 65 -3.90 6.14 7.78
CA GLU A 65 -3.87 7.59 7.52
C GLU A 65 -3.08 8.35 8.60
N ARG A 66 -2.48 9.48 8.22
CA ARG A 66 -1.84 10.39 9.17
C ARG A 66 -2.86 10.91 10.17
N TYR A 67 -2.56 10.78 11.46
CA TYR A 67 -3.39 11.37 12.50
C TYR A 67 -3.02 12.85 12.69
N PHE A 68 -3.93 13.76 12.36
CA PHE A 68 -3.69 15.21 12.47
C PHE A 68 -3.93 15.79 13.86
N GLY A 69 -4.30 14.95 14.84
CA GLY A 69 -4.61 15.37 16.20
C GLY A 69 -6.08 15.78 16.39
N PRO A 70 -6.53 15.90 17.65
CA PRO A 70 -7.94 16.13 17.98
C PRO A 70 -8.49 17.47 17.47
N SER A 71 -7.64 18.46 17.22
CA SER A 71 -8.05 19.77 16.71
C SER A 71 -8.41 19.75 15.22
N PHE A 72 -7.99 18.73 14.48
CA PHE A 72 -8.27 18.57 13.05
C PHE A 72 -9.23 17.41 12.75
N GLU A 73 -9.52 16.56 13.74
CA GLU A 73 -10.39 15.41 13.62
C GLU A 73 -11.84 15.83 13.32
N LEU A 74 -12.49 15.14 12.37
CA LEU A 74 -13.86 15.43 11.89
C LEU A 74 -14.08 16.85 11.32
N LEU A 75 -13.02 17.58 10.97
CA LEU A 75 -13.14 18.86 10.28
C LEU A 75 -13.26 18.72 8.76
N PRO A 76 -13.78 19.75 8.05
CA PRO A 76 -13.89 19.72 6.59
C PRO A 76 -12.52 19.68 5.89
N HIS A 77 -12.52 19.25 4.63
CA HIS A 77 -11.31 19.08 3.82
C HIS A 77 -10.54 20.38 3.54
N ASP A 78 -11.16 21.55 3.69
CA ASP A 78 -10.48 22.84 3.50
C ASP A 78 -9.38 23.08 4.56
N LYS A 79 -9.48 22.43 5.72
CA LYS A 79 -8.49 22.46 6.79
C LYS A 79 -7.15 21.83 6.44
N TYR A 80 -7.10 21.00 5.40
CA TYR A 80 -5.84 20.48 4.90
C TYR A 80 -4.85 21.58 4.48
N THR A 81 -5.33 22.75 4.04
CA THR A 81 -4.43 23.85 3.67
C THR A 81 -3.62 24.36 4.85
N GLU A 82 -4.18 24.33 6.07
CA GLU A 82 -3.48 24.73 7.29
C GLU A 82 -2.37 23.72 7.63
N ILE A 83 -2.66 22.42 7.56
CA ILE A 83 -1.68 21.35 7.76
C ILE A 83 -0.55 21.43 6.73
N TRP A 84 -0.88 21.58 5.45
CA TRP A 84 0.14 21.63 4.40
C TRP A 84 1.05 22.86 4.54
N ALA A 85 0.52 23.99 4.98
CA ALA A 85 1.34 25.17 5.27
C ALA A 85 2.31 24.92 6.45
N MET A 86 1.89 24.15 7.46
CA MET A 86 2.78 23.72 8.54
C MET A 86 3.87 22.77 8.01
N ASP A 87 3.50 21.78 7.21
CA ASP A 87 4.42 20.78 6.66
C ASP A 87 5.46 21.38 5.68
N GLU A 88 5.06 22.38 4.89
CA GLU A 88 5.94 23.12 3.99
C GLU A 88 6.99 23.93 4.77
N LYS A 89 6.61 24.48 5.93
CA LYS A 89 7.51 25.22 6.80
C LYS A 89 8.47 24.30 7.53
N ASP A 90 7.96 23.23 8.13
CA ASP A 90 8.76 22.23 8.84
C ASP A 90 8.04 20.87 8.93
N PRO A 91 8.50 19.84 8.19
CA PRO A 91 7.86 18.53 8.17
C PRO A 91 8.10 17.71 9.45
N PHE A 92 8.91 18.20 10.39
CA PHE A 92 9.13 17.59 11.71
C PHE A 92 8.18 18.15 12.78
N THR A 93 7.47 19.23 12.48
CA THR A 93 6.51 19.81 13.40
C THR A 93 5.27 18.91 13.48
N ARG A 94 4.86 18.59 14.71
CA ARG A 94 3.61 17.87 15.00
C ARG A 94 2.48 18.86 15.23
N PRO A 95 1.29 18.64 14.65
CA PRO A 95 0.08 19.27 15.19
C PRO A 95 -0.18 18.72 16.61
N GLU A 96 -0.90 19.47 17.44
CA GLU A 96 -1.15 19.08 18.83
C GLU A 96 -1.78 17.68 18.90
N GLY A 97 -1.10 16.74 19.55
CA GLY A 97 -1.55 15.35 19.68
C GLY A 97 -1.49 14.50 18.40
N GLY A 98 -1.07 15.05 17.27
CA GLY A 98 -0.97 14.35 15.98
C GLY A 98 0.46 13.96 15.58
N GLU A 99 0.56 13.47 14.35
CA GLU A 99 1.78 13.01 13.69
C GLU A 99 2.39 14.10 12.79
N SER A 100 3.71 14.25 12.81
CA SER A 100 4.45 15.00 11.79
C SER A 100 4.59 14.18 10.50
N VAL A 101 5.04 14.80 9.42
CA VAL A 101 5.37 14.08 8.17
C VAL A 101 6.49 13.06 8.44
N ASP A 102 7.47 13.42 9.27
CA ASP A 102 8.57 12.52 9.64
C ASP A 102 8.12 11.32 10.48
N ASP A 103 7.16 11.49 11.40
CA ASP A 103 6.59 10.37 12.16
C ASP A 103 5.94 9.34 11.22
N VAL A 104 5.16 9.83 10.25
CA VAL A 104 4.54 8.99 9.23
C VAL A 104 5.61 8.32 8.36
N ALA A 105 6.64 9.07 7.92
CA ALA A 105 7.76 8.50 7.18
C ALA A 105 8.49 7.39 7.96
N SER A 106 8.65 7.54 9.28
CA SER A 106 9.30 6.57 10.15
C SER A 106 8.54 5.24 10.23
N ARG A 107 7.22 5.29 10.44
CA ARG A 107 6.41 4.06 10.48
C ARG A 107 6.30 3.39 9.12
N LEU A 108 6.22 4.18 8.04
CA LEU A 108 6.24 3.65 6.68
C LEU A 108 7.57 2.97 6.34
N ALA A 109 8.69 3.51 6.82
CA ALA A 109 10.01 2.87 6.69
C ALA A 109 10.04 1.50 7.37
N SER A 110 9.44 1.40 8.57
CA SER A 110 9.32 0.15 9.32
C SER A 110 8.43 -0.86 8.59
N ALA A 111 7.33 -0.40 7.99
CA ALA A 111 6.47 -1.22 7.15
C ALA A 111 7.21 -1.76 5.92
N MET A 112 7.97 -0.91 5.23
CA MET A 112 8.79 -1.32 4.08
C MET A 112 9.86 -2.33 4.47
N ALA A 113 10.59 -2.11 5.57
CA ALA A 113 11.60 -3.04 6.05
C ALA A 113 10.99 -4.41 6.38
N THR A 114 9.81 -4.43 7.01
CA THR A 114 9.07 -5.66 7.29
C THR A 114 8.67 -6.37 5.99
N MET A 115 8.06 -5.67 5.03
CA MET A 115 7.67 -6.24 3.74
C MET A 115 8.87 -6.82 2.97
N GLU A 116 9.98 -6.09 2.89
CA GLU A 116 11.19 -6.57 2.20
C GLU A 116 11.85 -7.77 2.90
N SER A 117 11.76 -7.85 4.23
CA SER A 117 12.29 -9.00 4.99
C SER A 117 11.48 -10.29 4.79
N GLU A 118 10.17 -10.16 4.56
CA GLU A 118 9.25 -11.30 4.45
C GLU A 118 8.98 -11.72 3.01
N TYR A 119 9.13 -10.78 2.06
CA TYR A 119 8.78 -11.03 0.68
C TYR A 119 9.93 -10.74 -0.29
N GLN A 120 10.38 -11.78 -0.97
CA GLN A 120 11.32 -11.70 -2.08
C GLN A 120 10.67 -12.14 -3.39
N GLY A 121 10.91 -11.41 -4.48
CA GLY A 121 10.44 -11.76 -5.82
C GLY A 121 8.92 -11.77 -5.99
N CYS A 122 8.18 -11.00 -5.19
CA CYS A 122 6.72 -10.91 -5.24
C CYS A 122 6.28 -9.53 -5.73
N THR A 123 5.11 -9.47 -6.37
CA THR A 123 4.42 -8.19 -6.62
C THR A 123 3.61 -7.83 -5.38
N ILE A 124 3.89 -6.68 -4.77
CA ILE A 124 3.18 -6.16 -3.60
C ILE A 124 2.35 -4.95 -4.04
N LEU A 125 1.06 -4.97 -3.74
CA LEU A 125 0.17 -3.82 -3.86
C LEU A 125 -0.08 -3.24 -2.46
N VAL A 126 0.37 -2.01 -2.22
CA VAL A 126 0.10 -1.30 -0.97
C VAL A 126 -1.20 -0.50 -1.13
N VAL A 127 -2.20 -0.81 -0.31
CA VAL A 127 -3.47 -0.09 -0.24
C VAL A 127 -3.51 0.69 1.08
N SER A 128 -3.64 2.01 1.00
CA SER A 128 -3.56 2.93 2.14
C SER A 128 -4.33 4.22 1.79
N HIS A 129 -3.98 5.34 2.41
CA HIS A 129 -4.66 6.62 2.27
C HIS A 129 -3.80 7.66 1.54
N GLY A 130 -4.34 8.88 1.39
CA GLY A 130 -3.74 9.90 0.55
C GLY A 130 -2.36 10.36 1.05
N ASP A 131 -2.27 10.75 2.32
CA ASP A 131 -1.05 11.31 2.89
C ASP A 131 0.08 10.27 3.09
N PRO A 132 -0.15 9.07 3.67
CA PRO A 132 0.89 8.06 3.80
C PRO A 132 1.44 7.59 2.45
N LEU A 133 0.60 7.45 1.41
CA LEU A 133 1.10 7.06 0.08
C LEU A 133 1.92 8.17 -0.59
N GLN A 134 1.59 9.44 -0.36
CA GLN A 134 2.40 10.57 -0.80
C GLN A 134 3.78 10.56 -0.14
N ILE A 135 3.81 10.40 1.18
CA ILE A 135 5.05 10.36 1.98
C ILE A 135 5.89 9.14 1.60
N LEU A 136 5.29 7.97 1.45
CA LEU A 136 5.96 6.74 1.02
C LEU A 136 6.64 6.91 -0.34
N GLN A 137 5.92 7.43 -1.34
CA GLN A 137 6.48 7.69 -2.66
C GLN A 137 7.66 8.66 -2.60
N THR A 138 7.58 9.67 -1.71
CA THR A 138 8.63 10.68 -1.53
C THR A 138 9.92 10.08 -1.03
N ILE A 139 9.85 9.31 0.06
CA ILE A 139 11.04 8.67 0.64
C ILE A 139 11.61 7.60 -0.28
N LEU A 140 10.77 6.82 -0.97
CA LEU A 140 11.25 5.79 -1.91
C LEU A 140 11.91 6.41 -3.15
N ASN A 141 11.32 7.47 -3.72
CA ASN A 141 11.89 8.16 -4.87
C ASN A 141 13.20 8.90 -4.54
N ALA A 142 13.31 9.47 -3.34
CA ALA A 142 14.57 10.07 -2.88
C ALA A 142 15.63 9.00 -2.58
N ALA A 143 15.24 7.91 -1.91
CA ALA A 143 16.15 6.81 -1.59
C ALA A 143 16.67 6.12 -2.86
N SER A 144 15.84 5.98 -3.90
CA SER A 144 16.25 5.35 -5.18
C SER A 144 17.32 6.15 -5.94
N LYS A 145 17.35 7.48 -5.76
CA LYS A 145 18.32 8.38 -6.40
C LYS A 145 19.67 8.49 -5.70
N GLN A 146 19.80 8.01 -4.46
CA GLN A 146 21.08 7.95 -3.76
C GLN A 146 21.99 6.92 -4.45
N MET A 147 23.02 7.39 -5.17
CA MET A 147 23.91 6.57 -6.03
C MET A 147 25.08 5.89 -5.29
N GLU A 148 25.20 6.01 -3.98
CA GLU A 148 26.38 5.49 -3.25
C GLU A 148 26.42 3.94 -3.23
N PRO A 149 27.46 3.28 -3.79
CA PRO A 149 27.46 1.83 -4.03
C PRO A 149 27.78 0.94 -2.83
N SER A 150 27.73 1.42 -1.59
CA SER A 150 28.16 0.61 -0.44
C SER A 150 27.00 0.28 0.49
N CYS A 151 26.66 -1.02 0.52
CA CYS A 151 26.17 -1.80 1.66
C CYS A 151 25.04 -1.26 2.56
N ASN A 152 24.31 -0.22 2.17
CA ASN A 152 23.23 0.30 3.01
C ASN A 152 21.92 -0.40 2.64
N ASP A 153 21.39 -1.18 3.60
CA ASP A 153 20.05 -1.73 3.53
C ASP A 153 19.00 -0.63 3.27
N LEU A 154 17.82 -1.03 2.81
CA LEU A 154 16.74 -0.10 2.46
C LEU A 154 16.40 0.85 3.61
N ALA A 155 16.46 0.38 4.86
CA ALA A 155 16.14 1.19 6.03
C ALA A 155 17.15 2.34 6.20
N SER A 156 18.43 2.08 6.02
CA SER A 156 19.49 3.09 6.05
C SER A 156 19.33 4.14 4.95
N ARG A 157 18.94 3.72 3.74
CA ARG A 157 18.67 4.64 2.61
C ARG A 157 17.46 5.53 2.87
N ILE A 158 16.38 4.95 3.40
CA ILE A 158 15.17 5.70 3.78
C ILE A 158 15.50 6.68 4.90
N GLN A 159 16.28 6.26 5.91
CA GLN A 159 16.68 7.13 7.01
C GLN A 159 17.50 8.34 6.54
N ALA A 160 18.39 8.15 5.57
CA ALA A 160 19.22 9.22 5.02
C ALA A 160 18.43 10.30 4.26
N VAL A 161 17.23 9.98 3.76
CA VAL A 161 16.39 10.92 2.99
C VAL A 161 15.26 11.55 3.80
N ARG A 162 15.12 11.19 5.08
CA ARG A 162 14.21 11.82 6.05
C ARG A 162 14.77 13.17 6.51
N ILE A 163 14.88 14.10 5.57
CA ILE A 163 15.36 15.48 5.80
C ILE A 163 14.30 16.49 5.33
N PRO A 164 14.30 17.73 5.86
CA PRO A 164 13.22 18.67 5.59
C PRO A 164 12.98 18.93 4.10
N SER A 165 14.07 19.12 3.34
CA SER A 165 14.02 19.43 1.91
C SER A 165 13.40 18.33 1.05
N ILE A 166 13.35 17.08 1.54
CA ILE A 166 12.71 15.95 0.87
C ILE A 166 11.28 15.79 1.37
N LEU A 167 11.08 15.73 2.68
CA LEU A 167 9.77 15.44 3.28
C LEU A 167 8.71 16.53 2.96
N SER A 168 9.09 17.80 2.89
CA SER A 168 8.17 18.88 2.49
C SER A 168 7.69 18.77 1.04
N GLN A 169 8.28 17.89 0.21
CA GLN A 169 7.86 17.66 -1.17
C GLN A 169 6.76 16.62 -1.32
N HIS A 170 6.24 16.03 -0.24
CA HIS A 170 5.33 14.88 -0.32
C HIS A 170 4.07 15.15 -1.16
N ARG A 171 3.59 16.39 -1.15
CA ARG A 171 2.46 16.84 -1.97
C ARG A 171 2.67 16.69 -3.48
N LYS A 172 3.91 16.66 -3.97
CA LYS A 172 4.22 16.43 -5.39
C LYS A 172 3.87 15.00 -5.84
N PHE A 173 3.66 14.08 -4.91
CA PHE A 173 3.33 12.69 -5.18
C PHE A 173 1.84 12.38 -4.96
N ALA A 174 0.97 13.39 -4.97
CA ALA A 174 -0.48 13.23 -4.82
C ALA A 174 -1.06 12.18 -5.79
N LEU A 175 -2.08 11.48 -5.31
CA LEU A 175 -2.82 10.44 -6.04
C LEU A 175 -4.30 10.83 -6.10
N LEU A 176 -4.95 10.49 -7.20
CA LEU A 176 -6.42 10.51 -7.28
C LEU A 176 -7.01 9.31 -6.53
N THR A 177 -8.26 9.44 -6.06
CA THR A 177 -8.98 8.32 -5.44
C THR A 177 -9.09 7.15 -6.41
N GLY A 178 -8.61 5.97 -5.99
CA GLY A 178 -8.60 4.77 -6.82
C GLY A 178 -7.49 4.72 -7.87
N GLU A 179 -6.56 5.67 -7.87
CA GLU A 179 -5.40 5.64 -8.77
C GLU A 179 -4.42 4.52 -8.36
N ILE A 180 -4.00 3.72 -9.34
CA ILE A 180 -2.86 2.80 -9.22
C ILE A 180 -1.63 3.42 -9.89
N ARG A 181 -0.51 3.49 -9.16
CA ARG A 181 0.75 4.05 -9.66
C ARG A 181 1.92 3.15 -9.27
N ALA A 182 2.77 2.83 -10.25
CA ALA A 182 4.03 2.14 -9.97
C ALA A 182 5.03 3.11 -9.31
N VAL A 183 5.59 2.71 -8.17
CA VAL A 183 6.68 3.46 -7.51
C VAL A 183 7.98 3.21 -8.28
N ARG A 184 8.67 4.28 -8.69
CA ARG A 184 9.94 4.25 -9.44
C ARG A 184 11.02 5.04 -8.70
#